data_AF-A0A968M2F8-F1
#
_entry.id   AF-A0A968M2F8-F1
#
_cell.length_a   1.000
_cell.length_b   1.000
_cell.length_c   1.000
_cell.angle_alpha   90.00
_cell.angle_beta   90.00
_cell.angle_gamma   90.00
#
_symmetry.space_group_name_H-M   'P 1'
#
loop_
_entity.id
_entity.type
_entity.pdbx_description
1 polymer ?
#
loop_
_entity_poly.entity_id
_entity_poly.type
_entity_poly.pdbx_seq_one_letter_code
_entity_poly.pdbx_strand_id
1 'polypeptide(L)'
;MTLWVCLLVAAVAYAPVLPTFFLADDFGFVDRLVGLPWRDLGSELHRFGGAAFWRPLTILSFYLDGRLWGLNPVGYHLTSVGLHGLAGYALARWLQQALSLSRWGRSPWRVGGWCGRAMAKR
;
A
#
# COMPACT_ATOMS: atom_id res chain seq x y z
N MET A 1 -9.49 -14.43 4.55
CA MET A 1 -8.20 -15.15 4.69
C MET A 1 -7.02 -14.36 4.11
N THR A 2 -7.06 -13.88 2.85
CA THR A 2 -5.92 -13.18 2.22
C THR A 2 -5.40 -11.96 2.99
N LEU A 3 -6.29 -11.14 3.58
CA LEU A 3 -5.88 -10.00 4.41
C LEU A 3 -4.97 -10.42 5.57
N TRP A 4 -5.40 -11.41 6.35
CA TRP A 4 -4.64 -11.91 7.50
C TRP A 4 -3.30 -12.50 7.09
N VAL A 5 -3.24 -13.19 5.94
CA VAL A 5 -1.96 -13.68 5.40
C VAL A 5 -1.02 -12.51 5.07
N CYS A 6 -1.50 -11.47 4.39
CA CYS A 6 -0.68 -10.30 4.08
C CYS A 6 -0.21 -9.56 5.33
N LEU A 7 -1.07 -9.40 6.35
CA LEU A 7 -0.70 -8.81 7.63
C LEU A 7 0.35 -9.65 8.37
N LEU A 8 0.17 -10.98 8.40
CA LEU A 8 1.13 -11.89 9.04
C LEU A 8 2.49 -11.85 8.33
N VAL A 9 2.50 -11.89 6.99
CA VAL A 9 3.74 -11.80 6.19
C VAL A 9 4.45 -10.48 6.46
N ALA A 10 3.73 -9.36 6.48
CA ALA A 10 4.31 -8.06 6.82
C ALA A 10 4.88 -8.06 8.24
N ALA A 11 4.13 -8.56 9.23
CA ALA A 11 4.59 -8.62 10.61
C ALA A 11 5.88 -9.44 10.76
N VAL A 12 5.95 -10.61 10.13
CA VAL A 12 7.16 -11.46 10.18
C VAL A 12 8.33 -10.83 9.44
N ALA A 13 8.11 -10.29 8.24
CA ALA A 13 9.18 -9.70 7.42
C ALA A 13 9.81 -8.47 8.07
N TYR A 14 9.00 -7.67 8.78
CA TYR A 14 9.44 -6.42 9.42
C TYR A 14 9.63 -6.55 10.93
N ALA A 15 9.41 -7.71 11.56
CA ALA A 15 9.67 -7.92 12.98
C ALA A 15 11.07 -7.43 13.44
N PRO A 16 12.15 -7.60 12.64
CA PRO A 16 13.48 -7.12 13.04
C PRO A 16 13.61 -5.60 13.19
N VAL A 17 12.72 -4.79 12.58
CA VAL A 17 12.76 -3.32 12.67
C VAL A 17 12.00 -2.77 13.87
N LEU A 18 11.09 -3.55 14.46
CA LEU A 18 10.28 -3.11 15.61
C LEU A 18 11.09 -2.61 16.82
N PRO A 19 12.23 -3.23 17.21
CA PRO A 19 13.02 -2.75 18.33
C PRO A 19 13.99 -1.62 17.98
N THR A 20 14.05 -1.17 16.72
CA THR A 20 15.02 -0.14 16.31
C THR A 20 14.51 1.28 16.55
N PHE A 21 15.43 2.20 16.81
CA PHE A 21 15.13 3.63 16.92
C PHE A 21 14.96 4.30 15.54
N PHE A 22 14.53 5.57 15.55
CA PHE A 22 14.57 6.45 14.38
C PHE A 22 16.00 6.62 13.86
N LEU A 23 16.14 6.90 12.56
CA LEU A 23 17.43 6.99 11.90
C LEU A 23 17.82 8.46 11.69
N ALA A 24 19.00 8.86 12.18
CA ALA A 24 19.67 10.13 11.87
C ALA A 24 18.73 11.36 11.73
N ASP A 25 18.44 11.79 10.50
CA ASP A 25 17.66 13.00 10.18
C ASP A 25 16.17 12.88 10.52
N ASP A 26 15.67 11.68 10.83
CA ASP A 26 14.30 11.45 11.27
C ASP A 26 13.98 12.16 12.59
N PHE A 27 14.94 12.28 13.52
CA PHE A 27 14.68 12.85 14.85
C PHE A 27 14.17 14.29 14.78
N GLY A 28 14.83 15.14 14.00
CA GLY A 28 14.41 16.54 13.84
C GLY A 28 13.09 16.69 13.08
N PHE A 29 12.80 15.75 12.18
CA PHE A 29 11.55 15.73 11.42
C PHE A 29 10.37 15.30 12.30
N VAL A 30 10.51 14.19 13.01
CA VAL A 30 9.50 13.63 13.92
C VAL A 30 9.20 14.63 15.04
N ASP A 31 10.22 15.18 15.68
CA ASP A 31 10.07 16.15 16.77
C ASP A 31 9.26 17.38 16.33
N ARG A 32 9.57 17.92 15.14
CA ARG A 32 8.83 19.02 14.53
C ARG A 32 7.35 18.68 14.34
N LEU A 33 7.04 17.52 13.75
CA LEU A 33 5.65 17.14 13.43
C LEU A 33 4.82 16.81 14.67
N VAL A 34 5.43 16.25 15.71
CA VAL A 34 4.76 16.00 16.99
C VAL A 34 4.31 17.32 17.64
N GLY A 35 5.15 18.35 17.58
CA GLY A 35 4.84 19.69 18.09
C GLY A 35 3.96 20.56 17.18
N LEU A 36 3.77 20.18 15.91
CA LEU A 36 3.10 21.01 14.92
C LEU A 36 1.59 21.10 15.20
N PRO A 37 0.97 22.29 15.35
CA PRO A 37 -0.47 22.40 15.52
C PRO A 37 -1.21 22.11 14.19
N TRP A 38 -2.42 21.57 14.27
CA TRP A 38 -3.22 21.17 13.09
C TRP A 38 -3.39 22.28 12.04
N ARG A 39 -3.60 23.52 12.49
CA ARG A 39 -3.74 24.70 11.63
C ARG A 39 -2.53 24.95 10.72
N ASP A 40 -1.34 24.51 11.14
CA ASP A 40 -0.08 24.74 10.43
C ASP A 40 0.36 23.49 9.62
N LEU A 41 -0.41 22.40 9.66
CA LEU A 41 -0.11 21.19 8.87
C LEU A 41 -0.12 21.47 7.37
N GLY A 42 -1.05 22.30 6.90
CA GLY A 42 -1.16 22.65 5.49
C GLY A 42 0.14 23.21 4.90
N SER A 43 0.85 24.05 5.65
CA SER A 43 2.14 24.60 5.20
C SER A 43 3.27 23.58 5.16
N GLU A 44 3.25 22.58 6.05
CA GLU A 44 4.24 21.51 6.06
C GLU A 44 3.98 20.49 4.93
N LEU A 45 2.73 20.27 4.48
CA LEU A 45 2.49 19.34 3.36
C LEU A 45 3.27 19.70 2.08
N HIS A 46 3.59 20.99 1.90
CA HIS A 46 4.38 21.51 0.79
C HIS A 46 5.88 21.71 1.09
N ARG A 47 6.32 21.45 2.33
CA ARG A 47 7.70 21.70 2.80
C ARG A 47 8.17 20.53 3.67
N PHE A 48 9.25 19.87 3.27
CA PHE A 48 9.81 18.75 4.02
C PHE A 48 11.18 19.14 4.59
N GLY A 49 11.30 19.25 5.91
CA GLY A 49 12.58 19.53 6.56
C GLY A 49 13.18 20.91 6.24
N GLY A 50 12.39 21.85 5.68
CA GLY A 50 12.88 23.15 5.21
C GLY A 50 13.25 23.17 3.71
N ALA A 51 13.27 22.02 3.05
CA ALA A 51 13.41 21.88 1.61
C ALA A 51 12.04 21.66 0.94
N ALA A 52 11.89 22.07 -0.31
CA ALA A 52 10.64 21.98 -1.06
C ALA A 52 10.41 20.56 -1.62
N PHE A 53 10.21 19.56 -0.76
CA PHE A 53 9.79 18.22 -1.19
C PHE A 53 8.29 18.02 -0.98
N TRP A 54 7.60 17.66 -2.07
CA TRP A 54 6.17 17.33 -2.06
C TRP A 54 5.96 15.89 -1.58
N ARG A 55 5.69 15.70 -0.28
CA ARG A 55 5.45 14.37 0.34
C ARG A 55 4.23 14.38 1.27
N PRO A 56 3.04 14.83 0.82
CA PRO A 56 1.90 15.09 1.69
C PRO A 56 1.43 13.84 2.45
N LEU A 57 1.42 12.67 1.82
CA LEU A 57 1.01 11.42 2.47
C LEU A 57 2.00 10.99 3.56
N THR A 58 3.30 11.14 3.32
CA THR A 58 4.32 10.85 4.33
C THR A 58 4.16 11.79 5.52
N ILE A 59 4.06 13.09 5.27
CA ILE A 59 3.93 14.10 6.33
C ILE A 59 2.65 13.87 7.14
N LEU A 60 1.53 13.57 6.48
CA LEU A 60 0.28 13.24 7.15
C LEU A 60 0.40 11.97 8.01
N SER A 61 1.05 10.91 7.50
CA SER A 61 1.29 9.69 8.29
C SER A 61 2.10 10.01 9.54
N PHE A 62 3.26 10.65 9.39
CA PHE A 62 4.13 10.98 10.53
C PHE A 62 3.48 11.95 11.53
N TYR A 63 2.66 12.88 11.05
CA TYR A 63 1.86 13.76 11.90
C TYR A 63 0.86 12.96 12.74
N LEU A 64 0.07 12.08 12.11
CA LEU A 64 -0.91 11.24 12.80
C LEU A 64 -0.23 10.26 13.76
N ASP A 65 0.87 9.64 13.33
CA ASP A 65 1.70 8.78 14.17
C ASP A 65 2.24 9.55 15.39
N GLY A 66 2.67 10.80 15.20
CA GLY A 66 3.11 11.66 16.30
C GLY A 66 1.99 12.02 17.28
N ARG A 67 0.76 12.17 16.79
CA ARG A 67 -0.42 12.38 17.66
C ARG A 67 -0.81 11.14 18.45
N LEU A 68 -0.58 9.95 17.90
CA LEU A 68 -0.98 8.69 18.53
C LEU A 68 0.12 8.11 19.44
N TRP A 69 1.37 8.21 19.01
CA TRP A 69 2.51 7.52 19.61
C TRP A 69 3.56 8.48 20.20
N GLY A 70 3.44 9.78 19.98
CA GLY A 70 4.44 10.76 20.40
C GLY A 70 5.80 10.48 19.75
N LEU A 71 6.87 10.45 20.56
CA LEU A 71 8.22 10.13 20.10
C LEU A 71 8.57 8.63 20.21
N ASN A 72 7.58 7.75 20.38
CA ASN A 72 7.83 6.31 20.48
C ASN A 72 8.01 5.66 19.08
N PRO A 73 9.23 5.24 18.68
CA PRO A 73 9.49 4.71 17.33
C PRO A 73 8.72 3.43 17.03
N VAL A 74 8.43 2.61 18.06
CA VAL A 74 7.69 1.35 17.89
C VAL A 74 6.32 1.61 17.25
N GLY A 75 5.65 2.70 17.63
CA GLY A 75 4.34 3.06 17.08
C GLY A 75 4.37 3.34 15.58
N TYR A 76 5.38 4.08 15.12
CA TYR A 76 5.59 4.39 13.70
C TYR A 76 5.91 3.14 12.88
N HIS A 77 6.70 2.22 13.45
CA HIS A 77 6.98 0.94 12.81
C HIS A 77 5.71 0.10 12.70
N LEU A 78 4.88 0.05 13.74
CA LEU A 78 3.60 -0.67 13.70
C LEU A 78 2.66 -0.12 12.63
N THR A 79 2.53 1.21 12.52
CA THR A 79 1.76 1.84 11.44
C THR A 79 2.32 1.43 10.08
N SER A 80 3.65 1.51 9.89
CA SER A 80 4.31 1.13 8.64
C SER A 80 4.09 -0.34 8.27
N VAL A 81 4.18 -1.26 9.22
CA VAL A 81 3.92 -2.69 9.03
C VAL A 81 2.47 -2.94 8.63
N GLY A 82 1.53 -2.27 9.30
CA GLY A 82 0.11 -2.33 8.95
C GLY A 82 -0.15 -1.85 7.52
N LEU A 83 0.43 -0.73 7.12
CA LEU A 83 0.32 -0.19 5.77
C LEU A 83 0.92 -1.13 4.71
N HIS A 84 2.07 -1.78 4.98
CA HIS A 84 2.62 -2.78 4.08
C HIS A 84 1.69 -3.99 3.90
N GLY A 85 1.09 -4.49 4.98
CA GLY A 85 0.12 -5.58 4.91
C GLY A 85 -1.15 -5.19 4.13
N LEU A 86 -1.65 -3.97 4.33
CA LEU A 86 -2.80 -3.43 3.59
C LEU A 86 -2.48 -3.22 2.11
N ALA A 87 -1.30 -2.71 1.77
CA ALA A 87 -0.84 -2.55 0.40
C ALA A 87 -0.70 -3.91 -0.32
N GLY A 88 -0.10 -4.90 0.36
CA GLY A 88 -0.01 -6.27 -0.15
C GLY A 88 -1.39 -6.90 -0.37
N TYR A 89 -2.32 -6.69 0.55
CA TYR A 89 -3.71 -7.14 0.39
C TYR A 89 -4.39 -6.47 -0.81
N ALA A 90 -4.28 -5.14 -0.94
CA ALA A 90 -4.86 -4.39 -2.05
C ALA A 90 -4.31 -4.89 -3.40
N LEU A 91 -3.00 -5.11 -3.49
CA LEU A 91 -2.34 -5.68 -4.66
C LEU A 91 -2.87 -7.09 -4.98
N ALA A 92 -2.96 -7.96 -3.98
CA ALA A 92 -3.49 -9.32 -4.15
C ALA A 92 -4.94 -9.30 -4.68
N ARG A 93 -5.78 -8.41 -4.15
CA ARG A 93 -7.18 -8.23 -4.61
C ARG A 93 -7.26 -7.70 -6.02
N TRP A 94 -6.40 -6.75 -6.38
CA TRP A 94 -6.33 -6.21 -7.74
C TRP A 94 -5.89 -7.30 -8.74
N LEU A 95 -4.83 -8.06 -8.42
CA LEU A 95 -4.35 -9.16 -9.26
C LEU A 95 -5.40 -10.26 -9.44
N GLN A 96 -6.12 -10.64 -8.39
CA GLN A 96 -7.20 -11.63 -8.49
C GLN A 96 -8.28 -11.17 -9.48
N GLN A 97 -8.67 -9.90 -9.45
CA GLN A 97 -9.66 -9.33 -10.37
C GLN A 97 -9.14 -9.25 -11.81
N ALA A 98 -7.91 -8.75 -12.00
CA ALA A 98 -7.28 -8.67 -13.31
C ALA A 98 -7.14 -10.06 -13.96
N LEU A 99 -6.72 -11.06 -13.18
CA LEU A 99 -6.58 -12.43 -13.66
C LEU A 99 -7.93 -13.10 -13.91
N SER A 100 -8.97 -12.86 -13.10
CA SER A 100 -10.32 -13.39 -13.37
C SER A 100 -10.90 -12.83 -14.67
N LEU A 101 -10.67 -11.54 -14.97
CA LEU A 101 -11.10 -10.92 -16.22
C LEU A 101 -10.34 -11.49 -17.43
N SER A 102 -9.05 -11.77 -17.28
CA SER A 102 -8.22 -12.38 -18.33
C SER A 102 -8.60 -13.83 -18.69
N ARG A 103 -9.34 -14.53 -17.82
CA ARG A 103 -9.85 -15.89 -18.08
C ARG A 103 -11.10 -15.88 -18.95
N TRP A 104 -11.91 -14.82 -18.91
CA TRP A 104 -13.14 -14.68 -19.71
C TRP A 104 -12.87 -14.36 -21.19
N GLY A 105 -11.72 -13.73 -21.51
CA GLY A 105 -11.31 -13.43 -22.88
C GLY A 105 -10.68 -14.61 -23.65
N ARG A 106 -10.46 -15.76 -22.99
CA ARG A 106 -9.89 -16.98 -23.60
C ARG A 106 -10.93 -18.10 -23.60
N SER A 107 -11.99 -17.95 -24.39
CA SER A 107 -12.70 -19.11 -24.94
C SER A 107 -12.01 -19.48 -26.25
N PRO A 108 -11.25 -20.58 -26.35
CA PRO A 108 -10.61 -20.99 -27.60
C PRO A 108 -11.62 -21.59 -28.59
N TRP A 109 -12.87 -21.82 -28.19
CA TRP A 109 -13.82 -22.58 -28.98
C TRP A 109 -15.23 -21.99 -28.91
N ARG A 110 -15.43 -20.92 -29.68
CA ARG A 110 -16.69 -20.76 -30.40
C ARG A 110 -16.53 -21.44 -31.76
N VAL A 111 -16.36 -22.77 -31.76
CA VAL A 111 -16.58 -23.58 -32.97
C VAL A 111 -18.08 -23.57 -33.19
N GLY A 112 -18.56 -22.52 -33.85
CA GLY A 112 -19.88 -22.55 -34.46
C GLY A 112 -19.85 -23.69 -35.47
N GLY A 113 -20.60 -24.76 -35.18
CA GLY A 113 -20.72 -25.91 -36.05
C GLY A 113 -21.16 -25.48 -37.44
N TRP A 114 -20.24 -25.55 -38.41
CA TRP A 114 -20.61 -25.72 -39.81
C TRP A 114 -20.78 -27.21 -40.05
N CYS A 115 -21.98 -27.68 -39.71
CA CYS A 115 -22.51 -28.96 -40.15
C CYS A 115 -22.37 -29.03 -41.68
N GLY A 116 -21.70 -30.08 -42.16
CA GLY A 116 -21.37 -30.25 -43.57
C GLY A 116 -22.61 -30.17 -44.45
N ARG A 117 -22.64 -29.19 -45.35
CA ARG A 117 -23.45 -29.29 -46.56
C ARG A 117 -22.73 -30.26 -47.49
N ALA A 118 -23.23 -31.50 -47.49
CA ALA A 118 -22.87 -32.51 -48.48
C ALA A 118 -22.99 -31.94 -49.89
N MET A 119 -21.97 -32.22 -50.70
CA MET A 119 -22.02 -32.06 -52.14
C MET A 119 -23.23 -32.83 -52.68
N ALA A 120 -24.19 -32.11 -53.26
CA ALA A 120 -25.10 -32.68 -54.24
C ALA A 120 -24.71 -32.12 -55.62
N LYS A 121 -23.88 -32.89 -56.33
CA LYS A 121 -23.81 -32.81 -57.79
C LYS A 121 -25.15 -33.28 -58.34
N ARG A 122 -25.90 -32.39 -59.01
CA ARG A 122 -26.74 -32.69 -60.18
C ARG A 122 -26.79 -31.45 -61.06
#